data_AF-A0A931DHV4-F1
#
_entry.id   AF-A0A931DHV4-F1
#
_cell.length_a   1.000
_cell.length_b   1.000
_cell.length_c   1.000
_cell.angle_alpha   90.00
_cell.angle_beta   90.00
_cell.angle_gamma   90.00
#
_symmetry.space_group_name_H-M   'P 1'
#
loop_
_entity.id
_entity.type
_entity.pdbx_description
1 polymer ?
#
loop_
_entity_poly.entity_id
_entity_poly.type
_entity_poly.pdbx_seq_one_letter_code
_entity_poly.pdbx_strand_id
1 'polypeptide(L)'
;MGGKRYVFLDADGTIEEDGWFGVVVRAGTGIVYCQQYGGTACLQGAVEGYYVPVGASDPATGRNALRELRRLFERDLRGAGLPGDPRKEPEVLERVRSAVEAVVFWASGRGAGDAGEERGHLRLDDGRLAELDEAWIPVRTGDGPGVLVWCNSD
;
A
#
# COMPACT_ATOMS: atom_id res chain seq x y z
N MET A 1 15.25 -26.77 6.71
CA MET A 1 14.79 -25.61 5.90
C MET A 1 13.38 -25.28 6.37
N GLY A 2 13.17 -24.11 6.95
CA GLY A 2 11.81 -23.69 7.34
C GLY A 2 11.04 -23.26 6.10
N GLY A 3 9.82 -23.78 5.90
CA GLY A 3 8.94 -23.34 4.83
C GLY A 3 8.47 -21.90 5.01
N LYS A 4 8.02 -21.26 3.93
CA LYS A 4 7.38 -19.94 3.99
C LYS A 4 6.09 -20.00 4.80
N ARG A 5 5.77 -18.94 5.53
CA ARG A 5 4.48 -18.77 6.21
C ARG A 5 3.66 -17.73 5.45
N TYR A 6 2.39 -18.03 5.24
CA TYR A 6 1.46 -17.15 4.53
C TYR A 6 0.54 -16.49 5.54
N VAL A 7 0.44 -15.17 5.49
CA VAL A 7 -0.37 -14.33 6.36
C VAL A 7 -1.40 -13.63 5.49
N PHE A 8 -2.69 -13.91 5.71
CA PHE A 8 -3.78 -13.31 4.96
C PHE A 8 -4.23 -12.05 5.70
N LEU A 9 -4.10 -10.89 5.03
CA LEU A 9 -4.59 -9.62 5.54
C LEU A 9 -6.11 -9.59 5.38
N ASP A 10 -6.80 -9.28 6.48
CA ASP A 10 -8.26 -9.11 6.51
C ASP A 10 -9.00 -10.31 5.87
N ALA A 11 -8.63 -11.52 6.29
CA ALA A 11 -9.01 -12.76 5.60
C ALA A 11 -10.52 -13.01 5.54
N ASP A 12 -11.28 -12.44 6.47
CA ASP A 12 -12.75 -12.53 6.51
C ASP A 12 -13.43 -11.23 6.07
N GLY A 13 -12.67 -10.19 5.72
CA GLY A 13 -13.18 -8.89 5.27
C GLY A 13 -13.98 -8.14 6.33
N THR A 14 -13.78 -8.45 7.61
CA THR A 14 -14.59 -7.88 8.71
C THR A 14 -13.96 -6.64 9.34
N ILE A 15 -12.70 -6.33 9.02
CA ILE A 15 -12.10 -5.09 9.50
C ILE A 15 -12.81 -3.93 8.83
N GLU A 16 -13.20 -2.92 9.62
CA GLU A 16 -13.86 -1.74 9.08
C GLU A 16 -13.02 -1.07 7.99
N GLU A 17 -13.71 -0.40 7.08
CA GLU A 17 -13.18 0.27 5.90
C GLU A 17 -12.00 1.23 6.15
N ASP A 18 -12.00 1.90 7.30
CA ASP A 18 -10.93 2.79 7.78
C ASP A 18 -10.07 2.14 8.89
N GLY A 19 -10.29 0.84 9.15
CA GLY A 19 -9.73 0.10 10.28
C GLY A 19 -8.28 -0.31 10.07
N TRP A 20 -7.78 -0.34 8.83
CA TRP A 20 -6.38 -0.66 8.56
C TRP A 20 -5.81 -0.03 7.29
N PHE A 21 -4.53 0.34 7.38
CA PHE A 21 -3.74 0.94 6.32
C PHE A 21 -2.27 0.64 6.61
N GLY A 22 -1.54 0.10 5.64
CA GLY A 22 -0.15 -0.32 5.91
C GLY A 22 0.67 -0.56 4.67
N VAL A 23 1.96 -0.78 4.89
CA VAL A 23 2.92 -1.14 3.83
C VAL A 23 3.51 -2.48 4.16
N VAL A 24 3.53 -3.40 3.19
CA VAL A 24 4.41 -4.57 3.27
C VAL A 24 5.72 -4.23 2.57
N VAL A 25 6.79 -4.07 3.34
CA VAL A 25 8.13 -3.80 2.81
C VAL A 25 8.77 -5.12 2.39
N ARG A 26 9.25 -5.18 1.15
CA ARG A 26 9.84 -6.41 0.58
C ARG A 26 11.15 -6.75 1.27
N ALA A 27 11.20 -7.95 1.86
CA ALA A 27 12.40 -8.48 2.51
C ALA A 27 12.34 -10.02 2.57
N GLY A 28 13.49 -10.68 2.61
CA GLY A 28 13.59 -12.14 2.71
C GLY A 28 13.33 -12.65 4.13
N THR A 29 12.09 -12.50 4.63
CA THR A 29 11.69 -12.84 6.01
C THR A 29 11.18 -14.27 6.15
N GLY A 30 10.86 -14.94 5.03
CA GLY A 30 10.07 -16.18 5.04
C GLY A 30 8.59 -15.99 5.34
N ILE A 31 8.12 -14.74 5.53
CA ILE A 31 6.70 -14.39 5.74
C ILE A 31 6.16 -13.74 4.47
N VAL A 32 5.10 -14.32 3.92
CA VAL A 32 4.41 -13.84 2.72
C VAL A 32 3.05 -13.30 3.13
N TYR A 33 2.81 -12.02 2.88
CA TYR A 33 1.51 -11.39 3.07
C TYR A 33 0.67 -11.55 1.82
N CYS A 34 -0.57 -11.99 1.99
CA CYS A 34 -1.54 -12.24 0.94
C CYS A 34 -2.76 -11.34 1.15
N GLN A 35 -3.34 -10.83 0.07
CA GLN A 35 -4.53 -10.00 0.12
C GLN A 35 -5.31 -10.05 -1.21
N GLN A 36 -6.64 -9.94 -1.11
CA GLN A 36 -7.50 -9.58 -2.23
C GLN A 36 -7.46 -8.08 -2.52
N TYR A 37 -7.33 -7.72 -3.78
CA TYR A 37 -7.21 -6.33 -4.24
C TYR A 37 -7.91 -6.13 -5.59
N GLY A 38 -7.92 -4.90 -6.13
CA GLY A 38 -8.47 -4.61 -7.46
C GLY A 38 -10.00 -4.49 -7.51
N GLY A 39 -10.65 -4.18 -6.38
CA GLY A 39 -12.09 -3.98 -6.29
C GLY A 39 -12.88 -5.19 -6.80
N THR A 40 -13.71 -4.96 -7.81
CA THR A 40 -14.58 -5.97 -8.44
C THR A 40 -13.84 -7.04 -9.24
N ALA A 41 -12.54 -6.87 -9.52
CA ALA A 41 -11.73 -7.88 -10.19
C ALA A 41 -11.25 -8.99 -9.24
N CYS A 42 -11.33 -8.78 -7.92
CA CYS A 42 -10.97 -9.75 -6.87
C CYS A 42 -9.57 -10.39 -7.08
N LEU A 43 -8.59 -9.57 -7.50
CA LEU A 43 -7.22 -9.99 -7.76
C LEU A 43 -6.55 -10.48 -6.47
N GLN A 44 -5.56 -11.36 -6.60
CA GLN A 44 -4.85 -11.96 -5.47
C GLN A 44 -3.38 -11.59 -5.49
N GLY A 45 -2.96 -10.84 -4.48
CA GLY A 45 -1.60 -10.33 -4.34
C GLY A 45 -0.84 -11.10 -3.26
N ALA A 46 0.44 -11.34 -3.49
CA ALA A 46 1.32 -11.93 -2.48
C ALA A 46 2.72 -11.30 -2.50
N VAL A 47 3.23 -10.94 -1.33
CA VAL A 47 4.55 -10.31 -1.21
C VAL A 47 5.27 -10.77 0.07
N GLU A 48 6.53 -11.19 -0.10
CA GLU A 48 7.38 -11.56 1.03
C GLU A 48 7.99 -10.32 1.68
N GLY A 49 7.91 -10.23 3.00
CA GLY A 49 8.36 -9.03 3.70
C GLY A 49 7.93 -8.95 5.16
N TYR A 50 7.85 -7.71 5.65
CA TYR A 50 7.27 -7.39 6.94
C TYR A 50 6.22 -6.29 6.77
N TYR A 51 5.15 -6.38 7.56
CA TYR A 51 4.06 -5.42 7.54
C TYR A 51 4.32 -4.27 8.52
N VAL A 52 4.16 -3.04 8.04
CA VAL A 52 4.25 -1.81 8.82
C VAL A 52 2.89 -1.12 8.77
N PRO A 53 2.14 -1.07 9.88
CA PRO A 53 0.98 -0.19 9.98
C PRO A 53 1.43 1.26 9.80
N VAL A 54 0.74 2.02 8.94
CA VAL A 54 1.06 3.44 8.72
C VAL A 54 -0.17 4.30 8.95
N GLY A 55 0.04 5.52 9.43
CA GLY A 55 -1.03 6.50 9.54
C GLY A 55 -1.50 6.94 8.17
N ALA A 56 -2.81 6.92 7.92
CA ALA A 56 -3.38 7.41 6.67
C ALA A 56 -3.35 8.95 6.56
N SER A 57 -3.14 9.67 7.66
CA SER A 57 -3.18 11.14 7.69
C SER A 57 -1.79 11.75 7.83
N ASP A 58 -1.49 12.72 6.97
CA ASP A 58 -0.30 13.56 7.06
C ASP A 58 -0.52 14.61 8.17
N PRO A 59 0.28 14.60 9.25
CA PRO A 59 0.14 15.56 10.35
C PRO A 59 0.51 17.00 9.94
N ALA A 60 1.29 17.20 8.88
CA ALA A 60 1.71 18.53 8.43
C ALA A 60 0.66 19.21 7.54
N THR A 61 0.00 18.43 6.67
CA THR A 61 -0.97 18.97 5.70
C THR A 61 -2.43 18.68 6.04
N GLY A 62 -2.68 17.73 6.96
CA GLY A 62 -4.03 17.25 7.29
C GLY A 62 -4.67 16.40 6.21
N ARG A 63 -3.95 16.08 5.12
CA ARG A 63 -4.42 15.20 4.05
C ARG A 63 -4.57 13.78 4.55
N ASN A 64 -5.55 13.06 4.02
CA ASN A 64 -5.80 11.66 4.36
C ASN A 64 -5.67 10.80 3.10
N ALA A 65 -4.53 10.12 2.96
CA ALA A 65 -4.17 9.29 1.83
C ALA A 65 -5.19 8.17 1.58
N LEU A 66 -5.63 7.47 2.63
CA LEU A 66 -6.62 6.39 2.50
C LEU A 66 -7.91 6.92 1.89
N ARG A 67 -8.46 8.01 2.43
CA ARG A 67 -9.69 8.64 1.92
C ARG A 67 -9.53 9.11 0.48
N GLU A 68 -8.38 9.67 0.12
CA GLU A 68 -8.11 10.14 -1.24
C GLU A 68 -8.02 8.97 -2.24
N LEU A 69 -7.32 7.89 -1.87
CA LEU A 69 -7.21 6.66 -2.67
C LEU A 69 -8.56 5.98 -2.84
N ARG A 70 -9.31 5.79 -1.74
CA ARG A 70 -10.67 5.24 -1.77
C ARG A 70 -11.59 6.07 -2.66
N ARG A 71 -11.58 7.40 -2.52
CA ARG A 71 -12.36 8.27 -3.41
C ARG A 71 -12.00 8.07 -4.88
N LEU A 72 -10.71 7.94 -5.19
CA LEU A 72 -10.26 7.71 -6.56
C LEU A 72 -10.75 6.36 -7.10
N PHE A 73 -10.48 5.27 -6.39
CA PHE A 73 -10.79 3.92 -6.88
C PHE A 73 -12.29 3.59 -6.79
N GLU A 74 -12.94 3.86 -5.67
CA GLU A 74 -14.34 3.48 -5.42
C GLU A 74 -15.33 4.37 -6.14
N ARG A 75 -15.06 5.68 -6.22
CA ARG A 75 -16.01 6.63 -6.81
C ARG A 75 -15.67 6.98 -8.25
N ASP A 76 -14.43 7.39 -8.51
CA ASP A 76 -14.07 7.90 -9.83
C ASP A 76 -13.84 6.75 -10.82
N LEU A 77 -13.21 5.67 -10.36
CA LEU A 77 -13.00 4.44 -11.14
C LEU A 77 -14.08 3.37 -10.89
N ARG A 78 -15.05 3.63 -10.00
CA ARG A 78 -16.21 2.78 -9.72
C ARG A 78 -15.84 1.34 -9.32
N GLY A 79 -14.74 1.15 -8.57
CA GLY A 79 -14.27 -0.15 -8.10
C GLY A 79 -13.75 -1.06 -9.21
N ALA A 80 -13.43 -0.51 -10.40
CA ALA A 80 -12.90 -1.27 -11.53
C ALA A 80 -11.37 -1.46 -11.46
N GLY A 81 -10.71 -0.96 -10.40
CA GLY A 81 -9.26 -0.93 -10.33
C GLY A 81 -8.62 -0.08 -11.45
N LEU A 82 -7.38 -0.40 -11.81
CA LEU A 82 -6.68 0.21 -12.94
C LEU A 82 -6.36 -0.82 -14.04
N PRO A 83 -7.26 -1.04 -15.01
CA PRO A 83 -7.03 -2.02 -16.07
C PRO A 83 -5.95 -1.54 -17.05
N GLY A 84 -4.92 -2.35 -17.29
CA GLY A 84 -3.93 -2.13 -18.33
C GLY A 84 -2.66 -1.42 -17.86
N ASP A 85 -2.11 -0.50 -18.67
CA ASP A 85 -0.88 0.23 -18.34
C ASP A 85 -1.25 1.59 -17.72
N PRO A 86 -1.00 1.83 -16.41
CA PRO A 86 -1.36 3.09 -15.75
C PRO A 86 -0.75 4.33 -16.38
N ARG A 87 0.33 4.18 -17.17
CA ARG A 87 0.94 5.30 -17.91
C ARG A 87 0.03 5.88 -18.98
N LYS A 88 -1.00 5.15 -19.40
CA LYS A 88 -2.03 5.65 -20.33
C LYS A 88 -3.07 6.53 -19.64
N GLU A 89 -3.09 6.54 -18.32
CA GLU A 89 -4.01 7.32 -17.48
C GLU A 89 -3.21 8.31 -16.60
N PRO A 90 -2.51 9.29 -17.19
CA PRO A 90 -1.57 10.15 -16.47
C PRO A 90 -2.23 10.97 -15.35
N GLU A 91 -3.48 11.40 -15.53
CA GLU A 91 -4.22 12.14 -14.50
C GLU A 91 -4.52 11.26 -13.28
N VAL A 92 -4.89 10.00 -13.49
CA VAL A 92 -5.10 9.04 -12.42
C VAL A 92 -3.77 8.74 -11.73
N LEU A 93 -2.72 8.50 -12.49
CA LEU A 93 -1.39 8.20 -11.97
C LEU A 93 -0.85 9.32 -11.07
N GLU A 94 -1.02 10.58 -11.47
CA GLU A 94 -0.60 11.73 -10.65
C GLU A 94 -1.42 11.89 -9.38
N ARG A 95 -2.71 11.54 -9.42
CA ARG A 95 -3.55 11.51 -8.20
C ARG A 95 -3.12 10.40 -7.24
N VAL A 96 -2.80 9.21 -7.76
CA VAL A 96 -2.23 8.13 -6.95
C VAL A 96 -0.90 8.56 -6.35
N ARG A 97 0.01 9.12 -7.16
CA ARG A 97 1.31 9.62 -6.70
C ARG A 97 1.14 10.65 -5.58
N SER A 98 0.27 11.64 -5.78
CA SER A 98 0.00 12.68 -4.79
C SER A 98 -0.56 12.13 -3.47
N ALA A 99 -1.43 11.12 -3.52
CA ALA A 99 -2.00 10.49 -2.33
C ALA A 99 -0.97 9.62 -1.60
N VAL A 100 -0.14 8.87 -2.33
CA VAL A 100 0.99 8.10 -1.77
C VAL A 100 1.97 9.02 -1.06
N GLU A 101 2.28 10.18 -1.64
CA GLU A 101 3.15 11.19 -1.03
C GLU A 101 2.58 11.80 0.26
N ALA A 102 1.28 11.66 0.55
CA ALA A 102 0.72 12.07 1.85
C ALA A 102 0.96 11.03 2.96
N VAL A 103 1.49 9.83 2.64
CA VAL A 103 1.76 8.80 3.64
C VAL A 103 3.14 9.00 4.25
N VAL A 104 3.17 9.27 5.55
CA VAL A 104 4.42 9.37 6.32
C VAL A 104 4.88 7.98 6.75
N PHE A 105 6.16 7.70 6.53
CA PHE A 105 6.81 6.45 6.85
C PHE A 105 8.05 6.69 7.70
N TRP A 106 8.22 5.88 8.74
CA TRP A 106 9.41 5.87 9.57
C TRP A 106 10.29 4.70 9.14
N ALA A 107 11.49 5.01 8.65
CA ALA A 107 12.46 3.99 8.30
C ALA A 107 12.82 3.14 9.52
N SER A 108 13.01 1.84 9.30
CA SER A 108 13.39 0.90 10.35
C SER A 108 14.81 1.18 10.81
N GLY A 109 14.97 1.37 12.12
CA GLY A 109 16.28 1.48 12.76
C GLY A 109 17.04 0.14 12.76
N ARG A 110 18.33 0.18 13.11
CA ARG A 110 19.16 -1.04 13.24
C ARG A 110 19.11 -1.64 14.64
N GLY A 111 18.48 -0.97 15.60
CA GLY A 111 18.27 -1.46 16.96
C GLY A 111 17.05 -0.85 17.64
N ALA A 112 16.64 -1.41 18.78
CA ALA A 112 15.45 -1.00 19.52
C ALA A 112 15.48 0.44 20.06
N GLY A 113 16.66 1.07 20.10
CA GLY A 113 16.87 2.47 20.48
C GLY A 113 16.93 3.45 19.31
N ASP A 114 16.98 2.95 18.08
CA ASP A 114 16.95 3.76 16.86
C ASP A 114 15.48 4.08 16.54
N ALA A 115 14.88 4.97 17.33
CA ALA A 115 13.65 5.62 16.89
C ALA A 115 14.02 6.47 15.67
N GLY A 116 13.82 5.94 14.47
CA GLY A 116 14.22 6.58 13.22
C GLY A 116 13.75 8.04 13.19
N GLU A 117 14.68 8.97 13.34
CA GLU A 117 14.41 10.41 13.25
C GLU A 117 14.10 10.81 11.79
N GLU A 118 14.57 10.01 10.83
CA GLU A 118 14.29 10.18 9.40
C GLU A 118 12.86 9.78 9.05
N ARG A 119 11.96 10.77 9.19
CA ARG A 119 10.61 10.73 8.62
C ARG A 119 10.70 10.98 7.14
N GLY A 120 10.19 10.04 6.35
CA GLY A 120 10.06 10.18 4.90
C GLY A 120 8.60 10.09 4.48
N HIS A 121 8.31 10.58 3.29
CA HIS A 121 7.07 10.29 2.60
C HIS A 121 7.27 9.09 1.68
N LEU A 122 6.23 8.28 1.53
CA LEU A 122 6.25 7.23 0.51
C LEU A 122 6.32 7.85 -0.88
N ARG A 123 6.87 7.10 -1.82
CA ARG A 123 6.86 7.45 -3.24
C ARG A 123 6.30 6.31 -4.06
N LEU A 124 5.64 6.63 -5.16
CA LEU A 124 5.22 5.60 -6.10
C LEU A 124 6.43 4.93 -6.74
N ASP A 125 6.38 3.60 -6.92
CA ASP A 125 7.45 2.85 -7.59
C ASP A 125 7.22 2.77 -9.11
N ASP A 126 7.77 3.72 -9.85
CA ASP A 126 7.60 3.84 -11.31
C ASP A 126 8.09 2.61 -12.11
N GLY A 127 9.00 1.82 -11.52
CA GLY A 127 9.49 0.57 -12.11
C GLY A 127 8.50 -0.59 -11.99
N ARG A 128 7.47 -0.45 -11.15
CA ARG A 128 6.48 -1.49 -10.85
C ARG A 128 5.05 -1.06 -11.14
N LEU A 129 4.83 0.01 -11.92
CA LEU A 129 3.48 0.49 -12.26
C LEU A 129 2.56 -0.58 -12.88
N ALA A 130 3.11 -1.60 -13.54
CA ALA A 130 2.31 -2.71 -14.07
C ALA A 130 1.63 -3.55 -12.97
N GLU A 131 2.06 -3.43 -11.71
CA GLU A 131 1.42 -4.06 -10.55
C GLU A 131 0.39 -3.15 -9.87
N LEU A 132 0.33 -1.86 -10.21
CA LEU A 132 -0.47 -0.87 -9.50
C LEU A 132 -1.96 -1.12 -9.72
N ASP A 133 -2.68 -1.32 -8.62
CA ASP A 133 -4.14 -1.42 -8.63
C ASP A 133 -4.73 -0.95 -7.29
N GLU A 134 -6.06 -0.91 -7.20
CA GLU A 134 -6.79 -0.67 -5.96
C GLU A 134 -6.34 -1.65 -4.87
N ALA A 135 -6.17 -1.17 -3.64
CA ALA A 135 -5.67 -1.90 -2.49
C ALA A 135 -4.28 -2.57 -2.68
N TRP A 136 -3.56 -2.23 -3.76
CA TRP A 136 -2.24 -2.77 -4.07
C TRP A 136 -1.39 -1.76 -4.85
N ILE A 137 -0.79 -0.81 -4.13
CA ILE A 137 0.03 0.24 -4.77
C ILE A 137 1.52 -0.03 -4.52
N PRO A 138 2.34 -0.22 -5.56
CA PRO A 138 3.77 -0.42 -5.40
C PRO A 138 4.44 0.90 -4.98
N VAL A 139 5.15 0.88 -3.86
CA VAL A 139 5.76 2.07 -3.26
C VAL A 139 7.25 1.88 -2.97
N ARG A 140 7.96 3.00 -2.83
CA ARG A 140 9.31 3.08 -2.27
C ARG A 140 9.21 3.67 -0.86
N THR A 141 9.83 2.97 0.08
CA THR A 141 9.96 3.36 1.49
C THR A 141 11.42 3.66 1.80
N GLY A 142 11.71 4.20 2.99
CA GLY A 142 13.09 4.33 3.49
C GLY A 142 13.84 3.00 3.60
N ASP A 143 13.10 1.90 3.76
CA ASP A 143 13.65 0.55 3.92
C ASP A 143 13.78 -0.22 2.59
N GLY A 144 13.26 0.34 1.50
CA GLY A 144 13.26 -0.28 0.18
C GLY A 144 11.87 -0.39 -0.46
N PRO A 145 11.72 -1.22 -1.51
CA PRO A 145 10.45 -1.38 -2.21
C PRO A 145 9.40 -2.06 -1.34
N GLY A 146 8.15 -1.65 -1.48
CA GLY A 146 7.02 -2.23 -0.77
C GLY A 146 5.74 -2.23 -1.59
N VAL A 147 4.64 -2.57 -0.93
CA VAL A 147 3.27 -2.45 -1.43
C VAL A 147 2.42 -1.82 -0.34
N LEU A 148 1.77 -0.70 -0.67
CA LEU A 148 0.76 -0.05 0.16
C LEU A 148 -0.56 -0.78 -0.01
N VAL A 149 -1.18 -1.12 1.12
CA VAL A 149 -2.32 -2.03 1.23
C VAL A 149 -3.35 -1.49 2.23
N TRP A 150 -4.63 -1.74 1.96
CA TRP A 150 -5.79 -1.35 2.78
C TRP A 150 -7.02 -2.20 2.45
N CYS A 151 -8.12 -2.04 3.17
CA CYS A 151 -9.36 -2.77 2.91
C CYS A 151 -9.83 -2.58 1.44
N ASN A 152 -9.94 -3.68 0.70
CA ASN A 152 -10.46 -3.65 -0.67
C ASN A 152 -11.98 -3.38 -0.65
N SER A 153 -12.50 -2.69 -1.67
CA SER A 153 -13.88 -2.18 -1.69
C SER A 153 -14.92 -3.15 -2.30
N ASP A 154 -14.67 -4.46 -2.30
CA ASP A 154 -15.58 -5.50 -2.80
C ASP A 154 -16.86 -5.58 -1.94
#